data_AF-A0A1B6BW70-F1
#
_entry.id   AF-A0A1B6BW70-F1
#
_cell.length_a   1.000
_cell.length_b   1.000
_cell.length_c   1.000
_cell.angle_alpha   90.00
_cell.angle_beta   90.00
_cell.angle_gamma   90.00
#
_symmetry.space_group_name_H-M   'P 1'
#
loop_
_entity.id
_entity.type
_entity.pdbx_description
1 polymer ?
#
loop_
_entity_poly.entity_id
_entity_poly.type
_entity_poly.pdbx_seq_one_letter_code
_entity_poly.pdbx_strand_id
1 'polypeptide(L)'
;RLSSVMVEQSRLRNHVTQVEGLSTDSDFSRIVKDDNFVDKTLLIQDFVNAEESTILVTAPPGFGKSTAIDMFKRFFSINVDYKGKSIRQHISLNYKIFCSLPLKICKDKTFVERNFGMFPVIHVDYEPLSEVRDLQLALKVLTGIVRKCFAEHHYLAYNTTLWKDSFERTG
;
A
#
# COMPACT_ATOMS: atom_id res chain seq x y z
N ARG A 1 12.44 6.18 34.33
CA ARG A 1 13.44 6.20 33.23
C ARG A 1 12.83 6.03 31.84
N LEU A 2 11.73 5.28 31.66
CA LEU A 2 11.00 5.19 30.37
C LEU A 2 10.22 6.48 29.98
N SER A 3 9.81 7.28 30.97
CA SER A 3 9.07 8.53 30.74
C SER A 3 9.90 9.66 30.12
N SER A 4 11.19 9.76 30.44
CA SER A 4 12.06 10.82 29.89
C SER A 4 12.31 10.64 28.39
N VAL A 5 12.44 9.40 27.93
CA VAL A 5 12.65 9.08 26.51
C VAL A 5 11.40 9.40 25.69
N MET A 6 10.19 9.14 26.22
CA MET A 6 8.94 9.51 25.54
C MET A 6 8.73 11.03 25.49
N VAL A 7 9.12 11.76 26.54
CA VAL A 7 9.06 13.23 26.60
C VAL A 7 10.08 13.88 25.63
N GLU A 8 11.25 13.28 25.47
CA GLU A 8 12.28 13.78 24.55
C GLU A 8 11.93 13.51 23.09
N GLN A 9 11.34 12.34 22.79
CA GLN A 9 10.79 12.00 21.48
C GLN A 9 9.59 12.89 21.08
N SER A 10 8.81 13.36 22.06
CA SER A 10 7.73 14.33 21.81
C SER A 10 8.23 15.78 21.71
N ARG A 11 9.32 16.14 22.40
CA ARG A 11 10.01 17.43 22.21
C ARG A 11 10.72 17.55 20.86
N LEU A 12 11.31 16.46 20.36
CA LEU A 12 11.91 16.42 19.01
C LEU A 12 10.85 16.54 17.90
N ARG A 13 9.62 16.06 18.12
CA ARG A 13 8.48 16.30 17.20
C ARG A 13 8.01 17.75 17.19
N ASN A 14 8.06 18.43 18.33
CA ASN A 14 7.49 19.77 18.48
C ASN A 14 8.43 20.91 18.08
N HIS A 15 9.71 20.65 17.79
CA HIS A 15 10.63 21.64 17.23
C HIS A 15 10.71 21.65 15.70
N VAL A 16 9.93 20.79 15.03
CA VAL A 16 9.73 20.83 13.58
C VAL A 16 8.31 21.28 13.31
N THR A 17 8.04 22.57 13.47
CA THR A 17 6.87 23.17 12.83
C THR A 17 7.11 24.65 12.59
N GLN A 18 7.49 24.97 11.34
CA GLN A 18 6.95 26.09 10.55
C GLN A 18 7.76 26.21 9.25
N VAL A 19 7.50 25.28 8.34
CA VAL A 19 7.41 25.59 6.92
C VAL A 19 6.03 25.07 6.55
N GLU A 20 5.17 25.88 5.92
CA GLU A 20 3.94 25.39 5.29
C GLU A 20 4.35 24.45 4.15
N GLY A 21 4.70 23.23 4.52
CA GLY A 21 5.26 22.20 3.66
C GLY A 21 4.19 21.15 3.40
N LEU A 22 3.98 20.85 2.12
CA LEU A 22 3.21 19.70 1.66
C LEU A 22 3.43 18.50 2.58
N SER A 23 2.31 17.94 3.08
CA SER A 23 2.31 16.69 3.82
C SER A 23 3.14 15.66 3.05
N THR A 24 4.22 15.16 3.68
CA THR A 24 5.00 14.02 3.17
C THR A 24 4.28 12.68 3.45
N ASP A 25 3.06 12.72 3.96
CA ASP A 25 2.26 11.53 4.19
C ASP A 25 1.95 10.90 2.83
N SER A 26 2.17 9.60 2.73
CA SER A 26 1.82 8.78 1.56
C SER A 26 0.61 7.90 1.84
N ASP A 27 0.07 7.92 3.06
CA ASP A 27 -1.12 7.18 3.46
C ASP A 27 -2.37 7.76 2.81
N PHE A 28 -2.86 7.10 1.77
CA PHE A 28 -4.05 7.49 1.03
C PHE A 28 -5.27 7.66 1.95
N SER A 29 -5.39 6.86 3.03
CA SER A 29 -6.55 6.93 3.95
C SER A 29 -6.65 8.23 4.75
N ARG A 30 -5.53 8.96 4.84
CA ARG A 30 -5.45 10.29 5.45
C ARG A 30 -5.57 11.37 4.39
N ILE A 31 -4.79 11.25 3.32
CA ILE A 31 -4.72 12.24 2.25
C ILE A 31 -6.10 12.43 1.58
N VAL A 32 -6.88 11.37 1.40
CA VAL A 32 -8.21 11.44 0.78
C VAL A 32 -9.22 12.28 1.56
N LYS A 33 -8.92 12.62 2.82
CA LYS A 33 -9.76 13.45 3.70
C LYS A 33 -9.27 14.89 3.79
N ASP A 34 -8.15 15.23 3.15
CA ASP A 34 -7.61 16.59 3.10
C ASP A 34 -8.44 17.44 2.13
N ASP A 35 -8.71 18.69 2.49
CA ASP A 35 -9.45 19.63 1.65
C ASP A 35 -8.72 19.94 0.32
N ASN A 36 -7.39 19.77 0.29
CA ASN A 36 -6.55 19.96 -0.90
C ASN A 36 -6.39 18.68 -1.74
N PHE A 37 -7.09 17.60 -1.39
CA PHE A 37 -7.00 16.35 -2.12
C PHE A 37 -7.55 16.49 -3.54
N VAL A 38 -6.71 16.19 -4.53
CA VAL A 38 -7.13 16.05 -5.92
C VAL A 38 -7.48 14.59 -6.20
N ASP A 39 -8.76 14.34 -6.48
CA ASP A 39 -9.26 13.01 -6.78
C ASP A 39 -8.71 12.45 -8.11
N LYS A 40 -7.70 11.58 -7.98
CA LYS A 40 -7.04 10.78 -9.02
C LYS A 40 -7.43 9.30 -8.98
N THR A 41 -8.54 8.95 -8.34
CA THR A 41 -8.94 7.53 -8.18
C THR A 41 -9.29 6.83 -9.49
N LEU A 42 -9.55 7.57 -10.58
CA LEU A 42 -9.72 7.00 -11.92
C LEU A 42 -8.44 6.35 -12.47
N LEU A 43 -7.26 6.69 -11.94
CA LEU A 43 -6.01 6.01 -12.28
C LEU A 43 -6.08 4.50 -12.00
N ILE A 44 -6.97 4.05 -11.11
CA ILE A 44 -7.24 2.63 -10.84
C ILE A 44 -7.86 1.95 -12.07
N GLN A 45 -8.79 2.62 -12.76
CA GLN A 45 -9.39 2.11 -13.99
C GLN A 45 -8.36 2.12 -15.12
N ASP A 46 -7.62 3.21 -15.25
CA ASP A 46 -6.54 3.32 -16.25
C ASP A 46 -5.51 2.19 -16.06
N PHE A 47 -5.16 1.87 -14.82
CA PHE A 47 -4.27 0.76 -14.49
C PHE A 47 -4.84 -0.61 -14.89
N VAL A 48 -6.10 -0.88 -14.61
CA VAL A 48 -6.74 -2.17 -14.95
C VAL A 48 -6.94 -2.33 -16.46
N ASN A 49 -7.19 -1.22 -17.16
CA ASN A 49 -7.44 -1.21 -18.59
C ASN A 49 -6.17 -1.05 -19.44
N ALA A 50 -5.00 -0.90 -18.81
CA ALA A 50 -3.73 -0.84 -19.52
C ALA A 50 -3.49 -2.16 -20.27
N GLU A 51 -2.98 -2.07 -21.49
CA GLU A 51 -2.60 -3.25 -22.29
C GLU A 51 -1.31 -3.87 -21.75
N GLU A 52 -0.47 -3.04 -21.12
CA GLU A 52 0.81 -3.44 -20.56
C GLU A 52 0.65 -4.13 -19.21
N SER A 53 1.36 -5.24 -19.04
CA SER A 53 1.44 -5.96 -17.75
C SER A 53 2.33 -5.28 -16.72
N THR A 54 3.10 -4.25 -17.11
CA THR A 54 4.05 -3.53 -16.26
C THR A 54 3.98 -2.04 -16.55
N ILE A 55 3.87 -1.24 -15.49
CA ILE A 55 3.81 0.22 -15.58
C ILE A 55 4.96 0.82 -14.76
N LEU A 56 5.79 1.64 -15.40
CA LEU A 56 6.86 2.40 -14.75
C LEU A 56 6.46 3.86 -14.60
N VAL A 57 6.41 4.35 -13.37
CA VAL A 57 6.07 5.75 -13.07
C VAL A 57 7.33 6.54 -12.72
N THR A 58 7.88 7.27 -13.69
CA THR A 58 9.02 8.17 -13.49
C THR A 58 8.54 9.60 -13.21
N ALA A 59 8.44 9.97 -11.92
CA ALA A 59 8.12 11.36 -11.54
C ALA A 59 9.00 11.83 -10.37
N PRO A 60 9.28 13.14 -10.23
CA PRO A 60 10.09 13.67 -9.14
C PRO A 60 9.50 13.40 -7.74
N PRO A 61 10.29 13.51 -6.65
CA PRO A 61 9.78 13.46 -5.28
C PRO A 61 8.61 14.45 -5.07
N GLY A 62 7.63 14.07 -4.24
CA GLY A 62 6.44 14.91 -3.96
C GLY A 62 5.29 14.81 -4.96
N PHE A 63 5.46 14.13 -6.10
CA PHE A 63 4.39 14.00 -7.12
C PHE A 63 3.24 13.04 -6.75
N GLY A 64 3.23 12.48 -5.54
CA GLY A 64 2.18 11.56 -5.07
C GLY A 64 2.29 10.13 -5.59
N LYS A 65 3.48 9.70 -6.05
CA LYS A 65 3.71 8.31 -6.50
C LYS A 65 3.43 7.29 -5.40
N SER A 66 4.00 7.49 -4.22
CA SER A 66 3.79 6.60 -3.07
C SER A 66 2.32 6.57 -2.65
N THR A 67 1.63 7.71 -2.69
CA THR A 67 0.18 7.79 -2.47
C THR A 67 -0.61 7.00 -3.50
N ALA A 68 -0.23 7.05 -4.78
CA ALA A 68 -0.88 6.26 -5.83
C ALA A 68 -0.67 4.76 -5.61
N ILE A 69 0.53 4.34 -5.21
CA ILE A 69 0.83 2.94 -4.87
C ILE A 69 0.02 2.48 -3.66
N ASP A 70 -0.07 3.29 -2.59
CA ASP A 70 -0.90 2.97 -1.42
C ASP A 70 -2.40 2.92 -1.79
N MET A 71 -2.87 3.82 -2.65
CA MET A 71 -4.23 3.80 -3.20
C MET A 71 -4.51 2.48 -3.94
N PHE A 72 -3.61 2.04 -4.83
CA PHE A 72 -3.74 0.75 -5.51
C PHE A 72 -3.75 -0.42 -4.53
N LYS A 73 -2.79 -0.45 -3.59
CA LYS A 73 -2.73 -1.47 -2.55
C LYS A 73 -4.06 -1.56 -1.82
N ARG A 74 -4.61 -0.44 -1.33
CA ARG A 74 -5.87 -0.42 -0.58
C ARG A 74 -7.08 -0.84 -1.41
N PHE A 75 -7.14 -0.44 -2.68
CA PHE A 75 -8.27 -0.77 -3.55
C PHE A 75 -8.31 -2.25 -3.91
N PHE A 76 -7.18 -2.83 -4.31
CA PHE A 76 -7.14 -4.20 -4.83
C PHE A 76 -6.96 -5.27 -3.74
N SER A 77 -6.34 -4.94 -2.60
CA SER A 77 -5.98 -5.92 -1.57
C SER A 77 -7.18 -6.66 -1.00
N ILE A 78 -7.17 -7.98 -1.15
CA ILE A 78 -8.10 -8.86 -0.48
C ILE A 78 -7.98 -8.71 1.03
N ASN A 79 -9.13 -8.60 1.70
CA ASN A 79 -9.18 -8.60 3.15
C ASN A 79 -9.33 -10.04 3.63
N VAL A 80 -8.32 -10.55 4.34
CA VAL A 80 -8.33 -11.91 4.89
C VAL A 80 -8.00 -11.89 6.37
N ASP A 81 -8.51 -12.87 7.11
CA ASP A 81 -8.06 -13.10 8.48
C ASP A 81 -6.67 -13.78 8.52
N TYR A 82 -6.14 -14.01 9.72
CA TYR A 82 -4.84 -14.67 9.92
C TYR A 82 -4.77 -16.11 9.37
N LYS A 83 -5.91 -16.72 9.04
CA LYS A 83 -6.01 -18.05 8.42
C LYS A 83 -6.22 -17.97 6.90
N GLY A 84 -6.23 -16.78 6.32
CA GLY A 84 -6.47 -16.59 4.89
C GLY A 84 -7.95 -16.64 4.48
N LYS A 85 -8.89 -16.64 5.43
CA LYS A 85 -10.31 -16.63 5.11
C LYS A 85 -10.73 -15.23 4.69
N SER A 86 -11.35 -15.13 3.51
CA SER A 86 -11.85 -13.85 2.99
C SER A 86 -12.89 -13.22 3.94
N ILE A 87 -12.69 -11.93 4.22
CA ILE A 87 -13.59 -11.06 4.95
C ILE A 87 -14.40 -10.27 3.92
N ARG A 88 -15.70 -10.10 4.19
CA ARG A 88 -16.60 -9.34 3.31
C ARG A 88 -16.03 -7.95 2.99
N GLN A 89 -15.91 -7.64 1.70
CA GLN A 89 -15.27 -6.40 1.23
C GLN A 89 -16.03 -5.14 1.67
N HIS A 90 -17.36 -5.15 1.59
CA HIS A 90 -18.22 -3.99 1.90
C HIS A 90 -18.19 -3.55 3.37
N ILE A 91 -17.70 -4.38 4.29
CA ILE A 91 -17.51 -4.01 5.70
C ILE A 91 -16.05 -3.59 6.01
N SER A 92 -15.13 -3.74 5.06
CA SER A 92 -13.71 -3.42 5.27
C SER A 92 -13.48 -1.93 5.47
N LEU A 93 -12.43 -1.59 6.20
CA LEU A 93 -12.01 -0.20 6.38
C LEU A 93 -11.65 0.46 5.04
N ASN A 94 -10.98 -0.28 4.14
CA ASN A 94 -10.65 0.22 2.81
C ASN A 94 -11.91 0.57 2.01
N TYR A 95 -12.95 -0.27 2.02
CA TYR A 95 -14.19 0.04 1.31
C TYR A 95 -14.83 1.34 1.81
N LYS A 96 -14.81 1.57 3.13
CA LYS A 96 -15.28 2.83 3.72
C LYS A 96 -14.44 4.03 3.26
N ILE A 97 -13.11 3.88 3.20
CA ILE A 97 -12.21 4.94 2.72
C ILE A 97 -12.59 5.38 1.30
N PHE A 98 -12.91 4.44 0.41
CA PHE A 98 -13.24 4.76 -0.97
C PHE A 98 -14.68 5.24 -1.16
N CYS A 99 -15.67 4.48 -0.65
CA CYS A 99 -17.07 4.67 -1.03
C CYS A 99 -17.94 5.33 0.06
N SER A 100 -17.35 5.79 1.16
CA SER A 100 -18.02 6.76 2.06
C SER A 100 -17.73 8.22 1.67
N LEU A 101 -16.82 8.46 0.73
CA LEU A 101 -16.51 9.76 0.15
C LEU A 101 -16.97 9.80 -1.32
N PRO A 102 -17.25 10.99 -1.89
CA PRO A 102 -17.74 11.12 -3.26
C PRO A 102 -16.64 10.95 -4.33
N LEU A 103 -15.79 9.93 -4.19
CA LEU A 103 -14.68 9.66 -5.11
C LEU A 103 -15.19 9.16 -6.46
N LYS A 104 -14.54 9.60 -7.54
CA LYS A 104 -14.90 9.28 -8.93
C LYS A 104 -14.95 7.78 -9.19
N ILE A 105 -14.02 7.01 -8.64
CA ILE A 105 -13.99 5.55 -8.82
C ILE A 105 -15.26 4.84 -8.33
N CYS A 106 -15.88 5.33 -7.23
CA CYS A 106 -17.09 4.71 -6.67
C CYS A 106 -18.37 5.06 -7.44
N LYS A 107 -18.29 5.89 -8.49
CA LYS A 107 -19.42 6.14 -9.40
C LYS A 107 -19.69 4.92 -10.29
N ASP A 108 -18.65 4.17 -10.66
CA ASP A 108 -18.77 2.91 -11.39
C ASP A 108 -18.87 1.72 -10.43
N LYS A 109 -20.09 1.44 -9.98
CA LYS A 109 -20.37 0.36 -9.03
C LYS A 109 -19.97 -1.01 -9.58
N THR A 110 -20.21 -1.25 -10.87
CA THR A 110 -19.89 -2.52 -11.53
C THR A 110 -18.38 -2.77 -11.55
N PHE A 111 -17.59 -1.73 -11.84
CA PHE A 111 -16.14 -1.83 -11.77
C PHE A 111 -15.65 -2.11 -10.34
N VAL A 112 -16.20 -1.40 -9.35
CA VAL A 112 -15.85 -1.61 -7.93
C VAL A 112 -16.19 -3.02 -7.48
N GLU A 113 -17.39 -3.53 -7.76
CA GLU A 113 -17.81 -4.88 -7.39
C GLU A 113 -16.92 -5.98 -7.98
N ARG A 114 -16.39 -5.75 -9.19
CA ARG A 114 -15.52 -6.73 -9.88
C ARG A 114 -14.07 -6.72 -9.41
N ASN A 115 -13.57 -5.59 -8.91
CA ASN A 115 -12.12 -5.40 -8.72
C ASN A 115 -11.73 -5.09 -7.26
N PHE A 116 -12.62 -4.51 -6.47
CA PHE A 116 -12.29 -4.05 -5.13
C PHE A 116 -12.01 -5.22 -4.19
N GLY A 117 -10.84 -5.23 -3.56
CA GLY A 117 -10.46 -6.23 -2.57
C GLY A 117 -10.51 -7.67 -3.09
N MET A 118 -10.19 -7.87 -4.37
CA MET A 118 -10.23 -9.17 -5.05
C MET A 118 -8.88 -9.86 -5.18
N PHE A 119 -7.77 -9.14 -4.94
CA PHE A 119 -6.43 -9.60 -5.31
C PHE A 119 -5.48 -9.67 -4.11
N PRO A 120 -4.60 -10.69 -4.02
CA PRO A 120 -3.50 -10.69 -3.07
C PRO A 120 -2.38 -9.74 -3.55
N VAL A 121 -2.49 -8.46 -3.21
CA VAL A 121 -1.54 -7.43 -3.65
C VAL A 121 -0.26 -7.49 -2.82
N ILE A 122 0.84 -7.87 -3.47
CA ILE A 122 2.18 -7.81 -2.87
C ILE A 122 2.76 -6.42 -3.10
N HIS A 123 2.96 -5.68 -2.02
CA HIS A 123 3.61 -4.37 -2.04
C HIS A 123 4.96 -4.45 -1.34
N VAL A 124 6.03 -4.16 -2.08
CA VAL A 124 7.40 -4.15 -1.56
C VAL A 124 7.92 -2.72 -1.56
N ASP A 125 8.20 -2.21 -0.36
CA ASP A 125 8.74 -0.87 -0.16
C ASP A 125 10.26 -0.93 0.02
N TYR A 126 10.98 -0.32 -0.92
CA TYR A 126 12.43 -0.24 -0.93
C TYR A 126 12.99 1.09 -0.41
N GLU A 127 12.13 2.04 -0.01
CA GLU A 127 12.54 3.32 0.58
C GLU A 127 13.56 3.14 1.73
N PRO A 128 13.45 2.14 2.63
CA PRO A 128 14.44 1.93 3.70
C PRO A 128 15.88 1.65 3.22
N LEU A 129 16.09 1.31 1.95
CA LEU A 129 17.43 1.09 1.38
C LEU A 129 18.12 2.40 0.96
N SER A 130 17.39 3.51 0.87
CA SER A 130 17.93 4.79 0.41
C SER A 130 19.09 5.33 1.26
N GLU A 131 19.11 5.01 2.55
CA GLU A 131 20.12 5.48 3.51
C GLU A 131 21.29 4.50 3.72
N VAL A 132 21.27 3.34 3.06
CA VAL A 132 22.24 2.26 3.27
C VAL A 132 23.52 2.48 2.46
N ARG A 133 24.68 2.32 3.11
CA ARG A 133 26.00 2.62 2.51
C ARG A 133 26.91 1.41 2.32
N ASP A 134 26.53 0.24 2.81
CA ASP A 134 27.33 -0.98 2.71
C ASP A 134 26.47 -2.21 2.43
N LEU A 135 27.09 -3.23 1.83
CA LEU A 135 26.40 -4.44 1.39
C LEU A 135 25.83 -5.25 2.56
N GLN A 136 26.53 -5.31 3.69
CA GLN A 136 26.07 -6.12 4.83
C GLN A 136 24.78 -5.53 5.43
N LEU A 137 24.74 -4.21 5.60
CA LEU A 137 23.55 -3.49 6.03
C LEU A 137 22.43 -3.60 4.98
N ALA A 138 22.75 -3.54 3.69
CA ALA A 138 21.76 -3.66 2.61
C ALA A 138 21.07 -5.03 2.65
N LEU A 139 21.84 -6.11 2.80
CA LEU A 139 21.31 -7.47 2.95
C LEU A 139 20.42 -7.59 4.19
N LYS A 140 20.81 -6.98 5.31
CA LYS A 140 20.02 -6.96 6.54
C LYS A 140 18.69 -6.22 6.35
N VAL A 141 18.70 -5.05 5.71
CA VAL A 141 17.49 -4.26 5.43
C VAL A 141 16.58 -4.98 4.44
N LEU A 142 17.12 -5.51 3.35
CA LEU A 142 16.38 -6.33 2.38
C LEU A 142 15.70 -7.53 3.05
N THR A 143 16.43 -8.24 3.92
CA THR A 143 15.85 -9.34 4.70
C THR A 143 14.68 -8.87 5.56
N GLY A 144 14.78 -7.68 6.16
CA GLY A 144 13.68 -7.06 6.90
C GLY A 144 12.46 -6.77 6.02
N ILE A 145 12.67 -6.17 4.84
CA ILE A 145 11.62 -5.87 3.86
C ILE A 145 10.88 -7.15 3.44
N VAL A 146 11.64 -8.19 3.04
CA VAL A 146 11.07 -9.48 2.61
C VAL A 146 10.31 -10.15 3.75
N ARG A 147 10.85 -10.16 4.97
CA ARG A 147 10.17 -10.75 6.14
C ARG A 147 8.86 -10.04 6.48
N LYS A 148 8.83 -8.70 6.41
CA LYS A 148 7.61 -7.91 6.61
C LYS A 148 6.56 -8.25 5.56
N CYS A 149 6.95 -8.26 4.28
CA CYS A 149 6.08 -8.64 3.18
C CYS A 149 5.53 -10.06 3.34
N PHE A 150 6.38 -11.03 3.70
CA PHE A 150 5.96 -12.41 3.95
C PHE A 150 4.97 -12.51 5.11
N ALA A 151 5.21 -11.78 6.21
CA ALA A 151 4.30 -11.79 7.36
C ALA A 151 2.90 -11.25 7.00
N GLU A 152 2.83 -10.19 6.16
CA GLU A 152 1.55 -9.65 5.65
C GLU A 152 0.80 -10.68 4.77
N HIS A 153 1.53 -11.54 4.06
CA HIS A 153 0.97 -12.48 3.08
C HIS A 153 1.12 -13.96 3.46
N HIS A 154 1.34 -14.26 4.74
CA HIS A 154 1.61 -15.62 5.22
C HIS A 154 0.53 -16.63 4.80
N TYR A 155 -0.72 -16.18 4.69
CA TYR A 155 -1.84 -16.99 4.23
C TYR A 155 -1.67 -17.59 2.82
N LEU A 156 -0.86 -16.96 1.95
CA LEU A 156 -0.57 -17.46 0.60
C LEU A 156 0.28 -18.73 0.61
N ALA A 157 1.11 -18.94 1.64
CA ALA A 157 1.95 -20.12 1.76
C ALA A 157 1.14 -21.42 1.90
N TYR A 158 -0.10 -21.34 2.37
CA TYR A 158 -1.00 -22.48 2.54
C TYR A 158 -2.01 -22.64 1.41
N ASN A 159 -1.97 -21.76 0.40
CA ASN A 159 -2.89 -21.84 -0.73
C ASN A 159 -2.37 -22.86 -1.74
N THR A 160 -2.92 -24.06 -1.72
CA THR A 160 -2.48 -25.17 -2.59
C THR A 160 -2.79 -24.99 -4.07
N THR A 161 -3.63 -24.03 -4.45
CA THR A 161 -3.97 -23.77 -5.86
C THR A 161 -2.98 -22.81 -6.53
N LEU A 162 -2.42 -21.86 -5.77
CA LEU A 162 -1.44 -20.88 -6.29
C LEU A 162 -0.14 -21.53 -6.79
N TRP A 163 0.26 -22.67 -6.22
CA TRP A 163 1.56 -23.28 -6.49
C TRP A 163 1.52 -24.47 -7.47
N LYS A 164 0.35 -24.81 -8.04
CA LYS A 164 0.20 -26.00 -8.91
C LYS A 164 1.04 -25.91 -10.20
N ASP A 165 1.06 -24.75 -10.84
CA ASP A 165 1.76 -24.54 -12.11
C ASP A 165 3.30 -24.47 -11.98
N SER A 166 3.82 -24.33 -10.76
CA SER A 166 5.25 -24.15 -10.50
C SER A 166 6.04 -25.46 -10.49
N PHE A 167 5.36 -26.61 -10.32
CA PHE A 167 5.99 -27.93 -10.23
C PHE A 167 5.84 -28.78 -11.51
N GLU A 168 4.96 -28.40 -12.44
CA GLU A 168 4.76 -29.14 -13.70
C GLU A 168 5.71 -28.72 -14.83
N ARG A 169 6.50 -27.64 -14.65
CA ARG A 169 7.46 -27.15 -15.67
C ARG A 169 8.89 -27.68 -15.51
N THR A 170 9.10 -28.66 -14.63
CA THR A 170 10.42 -29.30 -14.39
C THR A 170 10.39 -30.83 -14.55
N GLY A 171 9.42 -31.36 -15.32
CA GLY A 171 9.35 -32.77 -15.70
C GLY A 171 9.78 -33.01 -17.13
#